data_AF-A0A960XUV1-F1
#
_entry.id   AF-A0A960XUV1-F1
#
_cell.length_a   1.000
_cell.length_b   1.000
_cell.length_c   1.000
_cell.angle_alpha   90.00
_cell.angle_beta   90.00
_cell.angle_gamma   90.00
#
_symmetry.space_group_name_H-M   'P 1'
#
loop_
_entity.id
_entity.type
_entity.pdbx_description
1 polymer ?
#
loop_
_entity_poly.entity_id
_entity_poly.type
_entity_poly.pdbx_seq_one_letter_code
_entity_poly.pdbx_strand_id
1 'polypeptide(L)'
;RHEYELGGAWKRLRGSAGIASGHTGTVGFRILGDGRELWNSGTLKDQLCKDFDVDLTGVNELVLETSDAGDGIRDDWGLWLDPVLSR
;
A
#
# COMPACT_ATOMS: atom_id res chain seq x y z
N ARG A 1 -6.52 6.90 1.61
CA ARG A 1 -6.82 5.71 2.43
C ARG A 1 -7.96 4.95 1.74
N HIS A 2 -7.83 3.63 1.61
CA HIS A 2 -8.87 2.72 1.12
C HIS A 2 -9.07 1.61 2.14
N GLU A 3 -10.32 1.24 2.41
CA GLU A 3 -10.72 0.29 3.46
C GLU A 3 -11.57 -0.81 2.87
N TYR A 4 -11.32 -2.05 3.29
CA TYR A 4 -11.97 -3.25 2.77
C TYR A 4 -12.31 -4.23 3.89
N GLU A 5 -13.55 -4.71 3.90
CA GLU A 5 -13.99 -5.80 4.77
C GLU A 5 -13.63 -7.15 4.13
N LEU A 6 -12.71 -7.87 4.77
CA LEU A 6 -12.23 -9.19 4.35
C LEU A 6 -12.96 -10.33 5.04
N GLY A 7 -13.51 -10.09 6.23
CA GLY A 7 -14.25 -11.09 7.02
C GLY A 7 -13.46 -12.35 7.34
N GLY A 8 -12.13 -12.25 7.48
CA GLY A 8 -11.24 -13.37 7.81
C GLY A 8 -11.07 -14.43 6.72
N ALA A 9 -11.66 -14.22 5.54
CA ALA A 9 -11.82 -15.27 4.54
C ALA A 9 -10.70 -15.29 3.47
N TRP A 10 -9.84 -14.27 3.46
CA TRP A 10 -8.72 -14.11 2.55
C TRP A 10 -7.40 -14.47 3.24
N LYS A 11 -6.39 -14.86 2.47
CA LYS A 11 -5.11 -15.32 3.02
C LYS A 11 -3.92 -14.51 2.57
N ARG A 12 -4.00 -13.86 1.40
CA ARG A 12 -2.84 -13.17 0.84
C ARG A 12 -3.24 -11.98 -0.01
N LEU A 13 -2.44 -10.92 0.07
CA LEU A 13 -2.48 -9.76 -0.80
C LEU A 13 -1.12 -9.60 -1.46
N ARG A 14 -1.11 -9.49 -2.79
CA ARG A 14 0.11 -9.25 -3.59
C ARG A 14 -0.10 -8.10 -4.57
N GLY A 15 1.00 -7.47 -4.95
CA GLY A 15 1.02 -6.35 -5.89
C GLY A 15 2.25 -5.48 -5.66
N SER A 16 2.22 -4.28 -6.22
CA SER A 16 3.30 -3.29 -6.04
C SER A 16 2.72 -1.92 -5.71
N ALA A 17 3.51 -1.09 -5.06
CA ALA A 17 3.19 0.33 -4.86
C ALA A 17 4.37 1.19 -5.30
N GLY A 18 4.09 2.36 -5.88
CA GLY A 18 5.14 3.22 -6.42
C GLY A 18 4.64 4.60 -6.82
N ILE A 19 5.51 5.38 -7.45
CA ILE A 19 5.19 6.73 -7.94
C ILE A 19 5.04 6.67 -9.46
N ALA A 20 4.09 7.43 -9.99
CA ALA A 20 3.83 7.52 -11.42
C ALA A 20 5.02 8.08 -12.22
N SER A 21 5.15 7.65 -13.48
CA SER A 21 6.16 8.12 -14.42
C SER A 21 6.14 9.62 -14.66
N GLY A 22 7.30 10.27 -14.50
CA GLY A 22 7.46 11.71 -14.74
C GLY A 22 7.26 12.59 -13.51
N HIS A 23 7.06 11.99 -12.33
CA HIS A 23 6.88 12.68 -11.06
C HIS A 23 8.10 12.50 -10.14
N THR A 24 8.36 13.52 -9.33
CA THR A 24 9.54 13.72 -8.46
C THR A 24 9.17 13.92 -6.99
N GLY A 25 7.89 13.72 -6.64
CA GLY A 25 7.41 13.76 -5.26
C GLY A 25 7.92 12.58 -4.44
N THR A 26 7.45 12.51 -3.18
CA THR A 26 7.81 11.44 -2.26
C THR A 26 6.57 10.85 -1.61
N VAL A 27 6.45 9.52 -1.65
CA VAL A 27 5.21 8.85 -1.24
C VAL A 27 5.52 7.71 -0.27
N GLY A 28 4.74 7.61 0.79
CA GLY A 28 4.72 6.47 1.69
C GLY A 28 3.48 5.61 1.45
N PHE A 29 3.63 4.29 1.57
CA PHE A 29 2.54 3.32 1.47
C PHE A 29 2.56 2.38 2.67
N ARG A 30 1.38 2.12 3.24
CA ARG A 30 1.18 1.17 4.32
C ARG A 30 0.01 0.25 4.04
N ILE A 31 0.16 -1.01 4.45
CA ILE A 31 -0.91 -1.99 4.47
C ILE A 31 -1.17 -2.33 5.94
N LEU A 32 -2.40 -2.10 6.40
CA LEU A 32 -2.83 -2.44 7.76
C LEU A 32 -3.86 -3.56 7.71
N GLY A 33 -3.76 -4.51 8.63
CA GLY A 33 -4.79 -5.51 8.91
C GLY A 33 -5.27 -5.37 10.35
N ASP A 34 -6.58 -5.18 10.56
CA ASP A 34 -7.19 -4.96 11.86
C ASP A 34 -6.47 -3.85 12.67
N GLY A 35 -6.09 -2.77 11.98
CA GLY A 35 -5.35 -1.63 12.56
C GLY A 35 -3.85 -1.86 12.82
N ARG A 36 -3.30 -3.05 12.52
CA ARG A 36 -1.87 -3.37 12.69
C ARG A 36 -1.14 -3.24 11.36
N GLU A 37 0.04 -2.62 11.38
CA GLU A 37 0.88 -2.55 10.19
C GLU A 37 1.39 -3.95 9.81
N LEU A 38 1.05 -4.37 8.59
CA LEU A 38 1.49 -5.63 8.00
C LEU A 38 2.62 -5.41 6.98
N TRP A 39 2.65 -4.24 6.34
CA TRP A 39 3.69 -3.85 5.41
C TRP A 39 3.83 -2.33 5.32
N ASN A 40 5.05 -1.87 5.06
CA ASN A 40 5.41 -0.47 4.90
C ASN A 40 6.44 -0.30 3.78
N SER A 41 6.19 0.62 2.85
CA SER A 41 7.13 0.88 1.77
C SER A 41 8.40 1.60 2.24
N GLY A 42 8.32 2.34 3.35
CA GLY A 42 9.19 3.48 3.62
C GLY A 42 8.86 4.64 2.67
N THR A 43 9.69 5.68 2.67
CA THR A 43 9.59 6.75 1.67
C THR A 43 10.07 6.24 0.33
N LEU A 44 9.20 6.23 -0.67
CA LEU A 44 9.55 6.05 -2.07
C LEU A 44 9.80 7.41 -2.72
N LYS A 45 10.71 7.46 -3.68
CA LYS A 45 11.07 8.65 -4.49
C LYS A 45 11.29 8.21 -5.93
N ASP A 46 11.14 9.14 -6.87
CA ASP A 46 11.34 8.91 -8.30
C ASP A 46 10.50 7.71 -8.81
N GLN A 47 10.93 7.04 -9.88
CA GLN A 47 10.24 5.92 -10.52
C GLN A 47 10.35 4.58 -9.78
N LEU A 48 10.43 4.63 -8.45
CA LEU A 48 10.59 3.44 -7.64
C LEU A 48 9.23 2.78 -7.39
N CYS A 49 9.19 1.47 -7.65
CA CYS A 49 8.12 0.60 -7.19
C CYS A 49 8.67 -0.36 -6.14
N LYS A 50 7.82 -0.74 -5.19
CA LYS A 50 8.12 -1.75 -4.18
C LYS A 50 7.00 -2.77 -4.13
N ASP A 51 7.39 -4.02 -4.27
CA ASP A 51 6.46 -5.14 -4.20
C ASP A 51 6.04 -5.39 -2.75
N PHE A 52 4.80 -5.86 -2.61
CA PHE A 52 4.27 -6.36 -1.36
C PHE A 52 3.71 -7.77 -1.55
N ASP A 53 3.90 -8.56 -0.52
CA ASP A 53 3.33 -9.89 -0.41
C ASP A 53 2.99 -10.14 1.07
N VAL A 54 1.71 -10.00 1.41
CA VAL A 54 1.22 -9.86 2.78
C VAL A 54 0.31 -11.02 3.13
N ASP A 55 0.59 -11.69 4.25
CA ASP A 55 -0.31 -12.67 4.85
C ASP A 55 -1.51 -11.96 5.51
N LEU A 56 -2.71 -12.41 5.15
CA LEU A 56 -3.98 -11.87 5.63
C LEU A 56 -4.79 -12.91 6.42
N THR A 57 -4.17 -14.02 6.81
CA THR A 57 -4.85 -15.09 7.53
C THR A 57 -5.53 -14.57 8.79
N GLY A 58 -6.86 -14.61 8.81
CA GLY A 58 -7.69 -14.16 9.93
C GLY A 58 -7.92 -12.65 10.02
N VAL A 59 -7.40 -11.85 9.07
CA VAL A 59 -7.62 -10.40 9.01
C VAL A 59 -9.07 -10.10 8.62
N ASN A 60 -9.75 -9.25 9.38
CA ASN A 60 -11.14 -8.86 9.12
C ASN A 60 -11.22 -7.55 8.34
N GLU A 61 -10.44 -6.55 8.70
CA GLU A 61 -10.38 -5.25 8.02
C GLU A 61 -8.99 -5.07 7.39
N LEU A 62 -8.96 -4.68 6.11
CA LEU A 62 -7.75 -4.31 5.37
C LEU A 62 -7.79 -2.82 5.05
N VAL A 63 -6.68 -2.14 5.31
CA VAL A 63 -6.47 -0.73 4.95
C VAL A 63 -5.26 -0.59 4.04
N LEU A 64 -5.45 0.07 2.91
CA LEU A 64 -4.37 0.57 2.06
C LEU A 64 -4.24 2.07 2.28
N GLU A 65 -3.08 2.52 2.75
CA GLU A 65 -2.84 3.91 3.08
C GLU A 65 -1.67 4.48 2.27
N THR A 66 -1.86 5.70 1.80
CA THR A 66 -0.86 6.48 1.06
C THR A 66 -0.64 7.79 1.81
N SER A 67 0.62 8.17 2.02
CA SER A 67 1.02 9.42 2.69
C SER A 67 1.96 10.24 1.80
N ASP A 68 2.07 11.52 2.12
CA ASP A 68 2.99 12.51 1.51
C ASP A 68 4.44 12.41 2.02
N ALA A 69 4.76 11.29 2.68
CA ALA A 69 6.05 11.01 3.31
C ALA A 69 6.64 12.16 4.18
N GLY A 70 5.81 13.11 4.62
CA GLY A 70 6.20 14.23 5.47
C GLY A 70 6.82 15.44 4.75
N ASP A 71 6.85 15.50 3.40
CA ASP A 71 7.32 16.68 2.65
C ASP A 71 6.23 17.44 1.88
N GLY A 72 4.97 17.02 2.07
CA GLY A 72 3.78 17.64 1.52
C GLY A 72 3.46 17.14 0.11
N ILE A 73 2.20 17.28 -0.29
CA ILE A 73 1.59 16.57 -1.43
C ILE A 73 2.11 16.93 -2.84
N ARG A 74 3.16 17.73 -2.96
CA ARG A 74 3.58 18.29 -4.25
C ARG A 74 4.25 17.20 -5.07
N ASP A 75 3.57 16.83 -6.16
CA ASP A 75 4.05 15.83 -7.14
C ASP A 75 4.02 14.38 -6.62
N ASP A 76 3.21 14.12 -5.60
CA ASP A 76 3.03 12.81 -4.96
C ASP A 76 1.98 11.95 -5.67
N TRP A 77 2.29 11.57 -6.89
CA TRP A 77 1.40 10.74 -7.71
C TRP A 77 1.59 9.26 -7.39
N GLY A 78 1.13 8.86 -6.21
CA GLY A 78 1.21 7.47 -5.73
C GLY A 78 0.26 6.52 -6.45
N LEU A 79 0.75 5.31 -6.74
CA LEU A 79 0.03 4.24 -7.43
C LEU A 79 0.04 2.94 -6.62
N TRP A 80 -1.12 2.28 -6.56
CA TRP A 80 -1.25 0.87 -6.18
C TRP A 80 -1.41 0.07 -7.48
N LEU A 81 -0.43 -0.79 -7.78
CA LEU A 81 -0.29 -1.49 -9.06
C LEU A 81 -0.66 -2.96 -8.88
N ASP A 82 -1.74 -3.36 -9.56
CA ASP A 82 -2.31 -4.71 -9.56
C ASP A 82 -2.44 -5.37 -8.17
N PRO A 83 -3.16 -4.77 -7.20
CA PRO A 83 -3.42 -5.43 -5.93
C PRO A 83 -4.37 -6.62 -6.11
N VAL A 84 -3.90 -7.83 -5.83
CA VAL A 84 -4.66 -9.08 -5.97
C VAL A 84 -4.79 -9.77 -4.62
N LEU A 85 -6.05 -10.06 -4.25
CA LEU A 85 -6.39 -10.90 -3.10
C LEU A 85 -6.54 -12.37 -3.51
N SER A 86 -6.09 -13.28 -2.65
CA SER A 86 -6.31 -14.72 -2.81
C SER A 86 -6.67 -15.41 -1.50
N ARG A 87 -7.37 -16.54 -1.61
CA ARG A 87 -7.78 -17.41 -0.49
C ARG A 87 -6.92 -18.66 -0.37
#